data_AF-A0A1Y6G6H7-F1
#
_entry.id   AF-A0A1Y6G6H7-F1
#
_cell.length_a   1.000
_cell.length_b   1.000
_cell.length_c   1.000
_cell.angle_alpha   90.00
_cell.angle_beta   90.00
_cell.angle_gamma   90.00
#
_symmetry.space_group_name_H-M   'P 1'
#
loop_
_entity.id
_entity.type
_entity.pdbx_description
1 polymer ?
#
loop_
_entity_poly.entity_id
_entity_poly.type
_entity_poly.pdbx_seq_one_letter_code
_entity_poly.pdbx_strand_id
1 'polypeptide(L)' 'MPEKCFYCTTEIEERQLHYVSFVSSNQERNESLCDECYKEWLEGLKG' A
#
# COMPACT_ATOMS: atom_id res chain seq x y z
N MET A 1 2.45 -4.01 16.49
CA MET A 1 1.50 -4.91 15.81
C MET A 1 1.94 -4.95 14.37
N PRO A 2 2.12 -6.12 13.73
CA PRO A 2 2.48 -6.18 12.32
C PRO A 2 1.34 -5.58 11.50
N GLU A 3 1.66 -4.59 10.68
CA GLU A 3 0.71 -4.00 9.75
C GLU A 3 0.49 -4.97 8.60
N LYS A 4 -0.72 -5.00 8.03
CA LYS A 4 -1.06 -5.93 6.94
C LYS A 4 -1.18 -5.18 5.64
N CYS A 5 -0.64 -5.77 4.58
CA CYS A 5 -0.79 -5.22 3.23
C CYS A 5 -2.27 -5.14 2.86
N PHE A 6 -2.72 -3.98 2.41
CA PHE A 6 -4.09 -3.78 1.94
C PHE A 6 -4.45 -4.69 0.76
N TYR A 7 -3.50 -4.94 -0.16
CA TYR A 7 -3.75 -5.78 -1.33
C TYR A 7 -3.65 -7.29 -1.05
N CYS A 8 -2.52 -7.74 -0.50
CA CYS A 8 -2.26 -9.17 -0.33
C CYS A 8 -2.52 -9.70 1.09
N THR A 9 -2.91 -8.83 2.03
CA THR A 9 -3.17 -9.16 3.46
C THR A 9 -1.99 -9.80 4.21
N THR A 10 -0.82 -9.84 3.59
CA THR A 10 0.41 -10.37 4.17
C THR A 10 0.87 -9.47 5.30
N GLU A 11 1.38 -10.06 6.38
CA GLU A 11 2.00 -9.33 7.49
C GLU A 11 3.30 -8.67 7.00
N ILE A 12 3.39 -7.36 7.19
CA ILE A 12 4.52 -6.54 6.78
C ILE A 12 5.30 -6.15 8.01
N GLU A 13 6.59 -6.41 8.00
CA GLU A 13 7.50 -5.86 9.01
C GLU A 13 7.59 -4.34 8.83
N GLU A 14 7.73 -3.58 9.93
CA GLU A 14 7.83 -2.11 9.90
C GLU A 14 8.87 -1.59 8.90
N ARG A 15 9.93 -2.36 8.62
CA ARG A 15 10.98 -2.00 7.67
C ARG A 15 10.56 -2.08 6.19
N GLN A 16 9.53 -2.85 5.86
CA GLN A 16 9.03 -3.08 4.50
C GLN A 16 7.64 -2.48 4.27
N LEU A 17 7.16 -1.71 5.25
CA LEU A 17 5.85 -1.08 5.27
C LEU A 17 5.88 0.25 4.51
N HIS A 18 5.06 0.36 3.47
CA HIS A 18 4.88 1.59 2.70
C HIS A 18 3.46 2.11 2.87
N TYR A 19 3.31 3.37 3.29
CA TYR A 19 2.00 4.02 3.35
C TYR A 19 1.73 4.75 2.04
N VAL A 20 0.57 4.47 1.44
CA VAL A 20 0.12 5.10 0.20
C VAL A 20 -1.24 5.74 0.38
N SER A 21 -1.46 6.86 -0.31
CA SER A 21 -2.74 7.56 -0.34
C SER A 21 -3.51 7.16 -1.58
N PHE A 22 -4.59 6.41 -1.40
CA PHE A 22 -5.56 6.11 -2.44
C PHE A 22 -6.62 7.20 -2.51
N VAL A 23 -6.84 7.76 -3.70
CA VAL A 23 -7.98 8.64 -3.96
C VAL A 23 -9.12 7.76 -4.47
N SER A 24 -10.08 7.44 -3.62
CA SER A 24 -11.27 6.67 -3.99
C SER A 24 -12.53 7.47 -3.69
N SER A 25 -13.37 7.68 -4.70
CA SER A 25 -14.66 8.39 -4.57
C SER A 25 -14.56 9.74 -3.84
N ASN A 26 -13.57 10.55 -4.24
CA ASN A 26 -13.34 11.89 -3.69
C ASN A 26 -12.88 11.93 -2.21
N GLN A 27 -12.44 10.79 -1.67
CA GLN A 27 -11.78 10.69 -0.36
C GLN A 27 -10.36 10.13 -0.52
N GLU A 28 -9.42 10.76 0.16
CA GLU A 28 -8.06 10.26 0.32
C GLU A 28 -8.04 9.27 1.50
N ARG A 29 -7.65 8.03 1.23
CA ARG A 29 -7.46 6.99 2.25
C ARG A 29 -6.01 6.55 2.27
N ASN A 30 -5.41 6.55 3.45
CA ASN A 30 -4.05 6.07 3.63
C ASN A 30 -4.11 4.59 3.99
N GLU A 31 -3.56 3.76 3.11
CA GLU A 31 -3.50 2.31 3.29
C GLU A 31 -2.03 1.86 3.28
N SER A 32 -1.76 0.74 3.94
CA SER A 32 -0.43 0.14 4.03
C SER A 32 -0.22 -0.91 2.94
N LEU A 33 0.94 -0.86 2.28
CA LEU A 33 1.35 -1.81 1.26
C LEU A 33 2.71 -2.41 1.58
N CYS A 34 2.90 -3.67 1.17
CA CYS A 34 4.21 -4.31 1.19
C CYS A 34 5.06 -3.80 0.02
N ASP A 35 6.36 -4.06 0.07
CA ASP A 35 7.33 -3.63 -0.95
C ASP A 35 6.94 -4.08 -2.38
N GLU A 36 6.35 -5.26 -2.53
CA GLU A 36 5.89 -5.79 -3.82
C GLU A 36 4.66 -5.03 -4.34
N CYS A 37 3.58 -5.01 -3.56
CA CYS A 37 2.34 -4.32 -3.95
C CYS A 37 2.55 -2.81 -4.11
N TYR A 38 3.47 -2.22 -3.34
CA TYR A 38 3.86 -0.81 -3.50
C TYR A 38 4.53 -0.56 -4.86
N LYS A 39 5.42 -1.44 -5.33
CA LYS A 39 6.04 -1.34 -6.66
C LYS A 39 5.01 -1.46 -7.77
N GLU A 40 4.12 -2.45 -7.71
CA GLU A 40 3.05 -2.61 -8.69
C GLU A 40 2.11 -1.39 -8.70
N TRP A 41 1.80 -0.86 -7.53
CA TRP A 41 1.00 0.36 -7.40
C TRP A 41 1.70 1.58 -8.03
N LEU A 42 3.00 1.76 -7.79
CA LEU A 42 3.80 2.82 -8.43
C LEU A 42 3.86 2.67 -9.95
N GLU A 43 3.95 1.44 -10.46
CA GLU A 43 3.90 1.15 -11.89
C GLU A 43 2.52 1.54 -12.46
N GLY A 44 1.44 1.22 -11.76
CA GLY A 44 0.08 1.61 -12.13
C GLY A 44 -0.17 3.12 -12.10
N LEU A 45 0.55 3.87 -11.25
CA LEU A 45 0.49 5.34 -11.23
C LEU A 45 1.22 6.01 -12.41
N LYS A 46 2.17 5.31 -13.05
CA LYS A 46 2.90 5.86 -14.19
C LYS A 46 2.06 5.97 -15.48
N GLY A 47 0.84 5.41 -15.49
CA GLY A 47 -0.11 5.54 -16.60
C GLY A 47 -0.07 4.38 -17.58
#